data_AF-A0A8C3BQC7-F1
#
_entry.id   AF-A0A8C3BQC7-F1
#
_cell.length_a   1.000
_cell.length_b   1.000
_cell.length_c   1.000
_cell.angle_alpha   90.00
_cell.angle_beta   90.00
_cell.angle_gamma   90.00
#
_symmetry.space_group_name_H-M   'P 1'
#
loop_
_entity.id
_entity.type
_entity.pdbx_description
1 polymer ?
#
loop_
_entity_poly.entity_id
_entity_poly.type
_entity_poly.pdbx_seq_one_letter_code
_entity_poly.pdbx_strand_id
1 'polypeptide(L)'
;MPSCKHGSHSQAAVLPATRRVTWFGGTSWRPSLIFPVCLHSWLSYGIFYERTPSFFGSKGRAGARPNYVSQRLPGEGGRARSMAGREAGGGSVAARAAQKLFSLSGLFAVYKPKGPTSAAVLNLLKERLLAEAGVQTNGNKRKSQVLKIGHGGTLDSAATGVLVVGIGKGTKLLKTILAGSKKYTAIGLLGKATDTLDATGKVTEEKPYDQVTKRDLENVLQKFTGDIMQVPPLYSALKKDGERLSTLVKRGEAVEAKPARPVRVYSLSLQQFQPPLFTLDVECGGGFYVRSLVSDIGKELSTCASMQELTRTKHGPFTLEEHALHEDKWTIDEIARSLEHCMSLLPGEPSHKKFKTEHPEETAVSCEDK
;
A
#
# COMPACT_ATOMS: atom_id res chain seq x y z
N MET A 1 -57.07 -62.18 28.86
CA MET A 1 -55.88 -62.03 27.98
C MET A 1 -56.29 -62.38 26.56
N PRO A 2 -55.81 -61.70 25.50
CA PRO A 2 -54.88 -60.56 25.40
C PRO A 2 -55.60 -59.23 25.04
N SER A 3 -55.26 -58.03 25.56
CA SER A 3 -54.11 -57.13 25.29
C SER A 3 -54.10 -56.59 23.84
N CYS A 4 -54.02 -55.30 23.48
CA CYS A 4 -53.82 -53.99 24.14
C CYS A 4 -54.27 -52.87 23.14
N LYS A 5 -55.00 -51.82 23.55
CA LYS A 5 -54.58 -50.41 23.81
C LYS A 5 -54.05 -49.61 22.60
N HIS A 6 -54.28 -48.32 22.39
CA HIS A 6 -55.18 -47.24 22.85
C HIS A 6 -54.82 -46.04 21.96
N GLY A 7 -55.79 -45.24 21.50
CA GLY A 7 -55.57 -43.98 20.80
C GLY A 7 -56.32 -42.85 21.48
N SER A 8 -55.62 -41.77 21.80
CA SER A 8 -56.16 -40.53 22.37
C SER A 8 -56.01 -39.39 21.35
N HIS A 9 -57.05 -38.58 21.19
CA HIS A 9 -56.91 -37.16 20.82
C HIS A 9 -58.10 -36.36 21.34
N SER A 10 -57.75 -35.32 22.11
CA SER A 10 -58.61 -34.38 22.81
C SER A 10 -59.12 -33.28 21.88
N GLN A 11 -60.36 -32.86 22.10
CA GLN A 11 -61.01 -31.70 21.51
C GLN A 11 -60.44 -30.37 22.04
N ALA A 12 -60.53 -29.34 21.21
CA ALA A 12 -60.19 -27.95 21.50
C ALA A 12 -61.43 -27.16 21.97
N ALA A 13 -61.25 -26.26 22.92
CA ALA A 13 -62.24 -25.27 23.33
C ALA A 13 -61.64 -23.85 23.33
N VAL A 14 -62.52 -22.90 23.00
CA VAL A 14 -62.32 -21.51 22.60
C VAL A 14 -62.21 -20.57 23.81
N LEU A 15 -61.41 -19.50 23.71
CA LEU A 15 -61.55 -18.27 24.50
C LEU A 15 -61.28 -17.02 23.63
N PRO A 16 -62.02 -15.90 23.78
CA PRO A 16 -61.85 -14.71 22.95
C PRO A 16 -61.14 -13.52 23.63
N ALA A 17 -60.45 -12.77 22.77
CA ALA A 17 -60.32 -11.31 22.64
C ALA A 17 -60.23 -10.38 23.87
N THR A 18 -59.18 -9.54 23.88
CA THR A 18 -59.30 -8.10 24.23
C THR A 18 -58.38 -7.23 23.36
N ARG A 19 -58.89 -6.02 23.07
CA ARG A 19 -58.33 -5.01 22.15
C ARG A 19 -57.30 -4.09 22.84
N ARG A 20 -56.21 -3.86 22.12
CA ARG A 20 -55.56 -2.59 21.74
C ARG A 20 -55.93 -1.31 22.54
N VAL A 21 -54.93 -0.62 23.13
CA VAL A 21 -54.80 0.86 23.12
C VAL A 21 -53.32 1.27 23.15
N THR A 22 -52.98 2.19 22.25
CA THR A 22 -51.71 2.92 22.07
C THR A 22 -51.61 4.15 22.99
N TRP A 23 -50.39 4.59 23.35
CA TRP A 23 -50.12 5.97 23.78
C TRP A 23 -48.91 6.57 23.07
N PHE A 24 -49.06 7.87 22.74
CA PHE A 24 -48.10 8.77 22.09
C PHE A 24 -47.22 9.49 23.13
N GLY A 25 -45.99 9.82 22.73
CA GLY A 25 -45.36 11.12 22.99
C GLY A 25 -44.45 11.30 24.22
N GLY A 26 -43.28 11.92 23.99
CA GLY A 26 -42.79 13.00 24.87
C GLY A 26 -41.51 12.77 25.70
N THR A 27 -40.46 13.47 25.28
CA THR A 27 -39.52 14.27 26.10
C THR A 27 -38.52 13.64 27.10
N SER A 28 -37.24 13.89 26.76
CA SER A 28 -36.12 14.33 27.61
C SER A 28 -35.88 13.70 28.98
N TRP A 29 -34.85 12.85 29.08
CA TRP A 29 -34.15 12.58 30.33
C TRP A 29 -32.64 12.52 30.09
N ARG A 30 -31.88 13.44 30.70
CA ARG A 30 -30.46 13.23 31.06
C ARG A 30 -30.45 12.49 32.41
N PRO A 31 -29.45 11.63 32.62
CA PRO A 31 -28.69 11.81 33.85
C PRO A 31 -27.17 11.64 33.65
N SER A 32 -26.45 12.51 34.34
CA SER A 32 -25.02 12.46 34.64
C SER A 32 -24.78 11.63 35.92
N LEU A 33 -23.92 10.61 35.83
CA LEU A 33 -23.25 9.90 36.94
C LEU A 33 -21.93 9.36 36.35
N ILE A 34 -20.76 9.96 36.55
CA ILE A 34 -19.84 9.84 37.69
C ILE A 34 -19.84 8.43 38.30
N PHE A 35 -18.80 7.64 37.97
CA PHE A 35 -18.35 6.50 38.76
C PHE A 35 -16.83 6.63 39.05
N PRO A 36 -16.35 6.20 40.23
CA PRO A 36 -15.02 6.51 40.73
C PRO A 36 -13.99 5.44 40.33
N VAL A 37 -12.74 5.89 40.18
CA VAL A 37 -11.55 5.06 40.00
C VAL A 37 -11.17 4.47 41.36
N CYS A 38 -11.29 3.15 41.50
CA CYS A 38 -10.75 2.41 42.63
C CYS A 38 -9.25 2.14 42.40
N LEU A 39 -8.43 2.79 43.20
CA LEU A 39 -7.02 2.54 43.39
C LEU A 39 -6.90 1.32 44.32
N HIS A 40 -6.20 0.25 43.94
CA HIS A 40 -5.62 -0.69 44.89
C HIS A 40 -4.19 -1.07 44.52
N SER A 41 -3.35 -0.78 45.51
CA SER A 41 -1.94 -1.06 45.69
C SER A 41 -1.60 -2.55 45.55
N TRP A 42 -0.52 -2.87 44.85
CA TRP A 42 0.31 -4.05 45.14
C TRP A 42 1.78 -3.64 45.19
N LEU A 43 2.39 -3.91 46.34
CA LEU A 43 3.80 -3.72 46.66
C LEU A 43 4.67 -4.80 46.00
N SER A 44 5.85 -4.34 45.58
CA SER A 44 7.18 -4.95 45.71
C SER A 44 7.43 -6.39 45.24
N TYR A 45 8.29 -6.53 44.24
CA TYR A 45 9.57 -7.27 44.36
C TYR A 45 10.63 -6.59 43.49
N GLY A 46 11.75 -6.22 44.11
CA GLY A 46 12.89 -5.59 43.45
C GLY A 46 13.88 -6.61 42.90
N ILE A 47 14.54 -6.27 41.79
CA ILE A 47 15.85 -6.81 41.42
C ILE A 47 16.72 -5.63 40.94
N PHE A 48 17.91 -5.59 41.54
CA PHE A 48 19.00 -4.62 41.44
C PHE A 48 19.67 -4.66 40.05
N TYR A 49 20.02 -3.51 39.47
CA TYR A 49 21.22 -3.38 38.62
C TYR A 49 21.80 -1.97 38.75
N GLU A 50 23.10 -1.94 39.03
CA GLU A 50 23.92 -0.76 39.38
C GLU A 50 24.07 0.23 38.22
N ARG A 51 24.01 1.52 38.57
CA ARG A 51 24.49 2.65 37.75
C ARG A 51 25.83 3.12 38.31
N THR A 52 26.84 3.24 37.45
CA THR A 52 28.00 4.10 37.69
C THR A 52 27.81 5.45 36.97
N PRO A 53 28.18 6.59 37.58
CA PRO A 53 28.02 7.92 36.99
C PRO A 53 29.33 8.42 36.37
N SER A 54 29.22 9.35 35.41
CA SER A 54 30.33 10.27 35.11
C SER A 54 29.79 11.70 35.06
N PHE A 55 30.42 12.54 35.86
CA PHE A 55 30.05 13.91 36.22
C PHE A 55 30.94 14.91 35.47
N PHE A 56 30.31 16.00 34.99
CA PHE A 56 30.76 17.40 34.87
C PHE A 56 32.25 17.80 34.75
N GLY A 57 32.51 18.82 33.90
CA GLY A 57 33.46 19.88 34.27
C GLY A 57 34.21 20.67 33.17
N SER A 58 33.56 21.73 32.66
CA SER A 58 34.07 23.08 32.31
C SER A 58 35.47 23.39 31.70
N LYS A 59 35.41 24.27 30.67
CA LYS A 59 36.22 25.49 30.34
C LYS A 59 37.76 25.44 30.32
N GLY A 60 38.36 25.92 29.21
CA GLY A 60 39.75 26.40 29.17
C GLY A 60 40.20 26.94 27.80
N ARG A 61 40.92 28.09 27.82
CA ARG A 61 41.39 28.92 26.69
C ARG A 61 42.69 28.41 26.03
N ALA A 62 42.87 28.85 24.77
CA ALA A 62 44.09 29.37 24.10
C ALA A 62 45.46 28.64 24.14
N GLY A 63 46.11 28.57 22.97
CA GLY A 63 47.55 28.30 22.75
C GLY A 63 47.79 27.78 21.33
N ALA A 64 48.23 28.60 20.37
CA ALA A 64 49.63 28.79 19.94
C ALA A 64 50.26 27.61 19.14
N ARG A 65 50.42 27.85 17.82
CA ARG A 65 51.45 27.46 16.82
C ARG A 65 52.51 26.39 17.18
N PRO A 66 53.00 25.55 16.21
CA PRO A 66 54.02 26.05 15.26
C PRO A 66 53.97 25.54 13.81
N ASN A 67 54.63 26.35 12.97
CA ASN A 67 55.05 26.11 11.60
C ASN A 67 55.97 24.88 11.49
N TYR A 68 55.88 24.16 10.37
CA TYR A 68 57.00 23.40 9.84
C TYR A 68 57.31 23.85 8.41
N VAL A 69 58.55 24.34 8.26
CA VAL A 69 59.22 24.65 7.01
C VAL A 69 59.82 23.35 6.48
N SER A 70 59.67 23.06 5.19
CA SER A 70 60.63 22.22 4.49
C SER A 70 60.92 22.79 3.10
N GLN A 71 62.17 22.57 2.68
CA GLN A 71 62.95 23.41 1.80
C GLN A 71 62.69 23.12 0.32
N ARG A 72 62.97 24.14 -0.49
CA ARG A 72 63.04 24.10 -1.95
C ARG A 72 64.51 24.01 -2.35
N LEU A 73 64.86 23.14 -3.30
CA LEU A 73 66.02 23.30 -4.20
C LEU A 73 65.69 22.73 -5.61
N PRO A 74 66.40 23.16 -6.68
CA PRO A 74 65.83 23.33 -8.03
C PRO A 74 66.53 22.53 -9.16
N GLY A 75 65.96 22.64 -10.38
CA GLY A 75 66.54 22.22 -11.68
C GLY A 75 66.07 20.83 -12.13
N GLU A 76 65.74 20.50 -13.39
CA GLU A 76 65.88 21.07 -14.73
C GLU A 76 64.70 20.52 -15.58
N GLY A 77 64.13 21.23 -16.54
CA GLY A 77 64.54 21.11 -17.95
C GLY A 77 63.99 19.84 -18.63
N GLY A 78 62.84 19.92 -19.32
CA GLY A 78 62.37 18.79 -20.15
C GLY A 78 60.94 18.91 -20.66
N ARG A 79 60.75 19.60 -21.80
CA ARG A 79 59.53 19.50 -22.62
C ARG A 79 59.41 18.07 -23.15
N ALA A 80 58.41 17.33 -22.69
CA ALA A 80 57.88 16.17 -23.41
C ALA A 80 56.37 16.37 -23.59
N ARG A 81 55.97 16.77 -24.80
CA ARG A 81 54.59 16.62 -25.27
C ARG A 81 54.34 15.12 -25.42
N SER A 82 53.72 14.48 -24.43
CA SER A 82 53.05 13.22 -24.68
C SER A 82 51.69 13.54 -25.31
N MET A 83 51.60 13.30 -26.63
CA MET A 83 50.31 13.11 -27.28
C MET A 83 49.75 11.78 -26.76
N ALA A 84 49.07 11.82 -25.62
CA ALA A 84 48.11 10.79 -25.27
C ALA A 84 46.91 11.00 -26.19
N GLY A 85 46.81 10.13 -27.21
CA GLY A 85 45.60 10.02 -28.02
C GLY A 85 44.41 9.82 -27.09
N ARG A 86 43.50 10.79 -27.08
CA ARG A 86 42.16 10.57 -26.55
C ARG A 86 41.52 9.49 -27.41
N GLU A 87 41.30 8.32 -26.82
CA GLU A 87 40.38 7.33 -27.37
C GLU A 87 39.00 7.99 -27.53
N ALA A 88 38.70 8.42 -28.76
CA ALA A 88 37.45 9.05 -29.15
C ALA A 88 36.30 8.02 -29.34
N GLY A 89 36.38 6.85 -28.70
CA GLY A 89 35.41 5.75 -28.83
C GLY A 89 34.29 5.76 -27.80
N GLY A 90 34.57 6.17 -26.55
CA GLY A 90 33.60 6.09 -25.44
C GLY A 90 32.49 7.15 -25.47
N GLY A 91 32.74 8.29 -26.11
CA GLY A 91 31.80 9.41 -26.17
C GLY A 91 30.54 9.13 -26.99
N SER A 92 30.61 8.28 -28.02
CA SER A 92 29.47 8.00 -28.91
C SER A 92 28.48 7.01 -28.29
N VAL A 93 28.97 6.02 -27.54
CA VAL A 93 28.14 4.98 -26.90
C VAL A 93 27.36 5.58 -25.74
N ALA A 94 28.01 6.34 -24.85
CA ALA A 94 27.33 7.03 -23.76
C ALA A 94 26.29 8.05 -24.27
N ALA A 95 26.62 8.80 -25.32
CA ALA A 95 25.68 9.72 -25.95
C ALA A 95 24.45 8.99 -26.52
N ARG A 96 24.65 7.83 -27.16
CA ARG A 96 23.55 7.00 -27.69
C ARG A 96 22.69 6.40 -26.58
N ALA A 97 23.30 5.91 -25.50
CA ALA A 97 22.60 5.39 -24.33
C ALA A 97 21.75 6.47 -23.64
N ALA A 98 22.31 7.67 -23.46
CA ALA A 98 21.58 8.83 -22.94
C ALA A 98 20.39 9.21 -23.83
N GLN A 99 20.60 9.31 -25.15
CA GLN A 99 19.53 9.59 -26.11
C GLN A 99 18.41 8.53 -26.02
N LYS A 100 18.78 7.25 -25.95
CA LYS A 100 17.82 6.15 -25.80
C LYS A 100 17.03 6.27 -24.50
N LEU A 101 17.71 6.46 -23.36
CA LEU A 101 17.05 6.62 -22.04
C LEU A 101 16.03 7.75 -22.05
N PHE A 102 16.39 8.93 -22.57
CA PHE A 102 15.48 10.08 -22.60
C PHE A 102 14.34 9.95 -23.63
N SER A 103 14.48 9.05 -24.61
CA SER A 103 13.40 8.71 -25.54
C SER A 103 12.36 7.74 -24.94
N LEU A 104 12.71 7.00 -23.87
CA LEU A 104 11.81 6.03 -23.26
C LEU A 104 10.55 6.70 -22.70
N SER A 105 9.39 6.16 -23.07
CA SER A 105 8.11 6.67 -22.62
C SER A 105 7.04 5.58 -22.62
N GLY A 106 6.45 5.34 -21.46
CA GLY A 106 5.35 4.38 -21.33
C GLY A 106 5.23 3.83 -19.90
N LEU A 107 4.51 2.72 -19.78
CA LEU A 107 4.34 1.97 -18.54
C LEU A 107 5.06 0.62 -18.66
N PHE A 108 5.71 0.22 -17.57
CA PHE A 108 6.29 -1.10 -17.39
C PHE A 108 6.16 -1.52 -15.93
N ALA A 109 6.52 -2.74 -15.60
CA ALA A 109 6.49 -3.24 -14.22
C ALA A 109 7.89 -3.63 -13.75
N VAL A 110 8.16 -3.37 -12.47
CA VAL A 110 9.35 -3.89 -11.78
C VAL A 110 8.93 -4.70 -10.57
N TYR A 111 9.77 -5.66 -10.18
CA TYR A 111 9.62 -6.33 -8.90
C TYR A 111 10.13 -5.43 -7.78
N LYS A 112 9.30 -5.21 -6.77
CA LYS A 112 9.72 -4.61 -5.50
C LYS A 112 10.02 -5.72 -4.49
N PRO A 113 11.26 -5.80 -3.95
CA PRO A 113 11.56 -6.71 -2.86
C PRO A 113 11.02 -6.21 -1.51
N LYS A 114 11.07 -7.09 -0.51
CA LYS A 114 10.70 -6.79 0.89
C LYS A 114 11.74 -5.85 1.49
N GLY A 115 11.29 -4.82 2.22
CA GLY A 115 12.15 -3.85 2.89
C GLY A 115 12.07 -2.43 2.33
N PRO A 116 12.54 -2.14 1.09
CA PRO A 116 12.56 -0.78 0.58
C PRO A 116 11.16 -0.22 0.39
N THR A 117 11.02 1.11 0.48
CA THR A 117 9.78 1.77 0.08
C THR A 117 9.63 1.75 -1.45
N SER A 118 8.41 1.91 -1.97
CA SER A 118 8.20 2.09 -3.42
C SER A 118 9.02 3.25 -3.99
N ALA A 119 9.16 4.35 -3.24
CA ALA A 119 9.96 5.50 -3.67
C ALA A 119 11.47 5.17 -3.71
N ALA A 120 11.98 4.38 -2.76
CA ALA A 120 13.37 3.94 -2.75
C ALA A 120 13.70 3.07 -3.97
N VAL A 121 12.81 2.13 -4.33
CA VAL A 121 12.95 1.33 -5.56
C VAL A 121 13.03 2.22 -6.80
N LEU A 122 12.17 3.23 -6.91
CA LEU A 122 12.20 4.16 -8.05
C LEU A 122 13.50 4.98 -8.11
N ASN A 123 14.02 5.40 -6.96
CA ASN A 123 15.28 6.13 -6.89
C ASN A 123 16.45 5.25 -7.32
N LEU A 124 16.51 4.01 -6.85
CA LEU A 124 17.56 3.06 -7.23
C LEU A 124 17.52 2.73 -8.73
N LEU A 125 16.33 2.42 -9.26
CA LEU A 125 16.11 2.20 -10.69
C LEU A 125 16.62 3.38 -11.52
N LYS A 126 16.26 4.59 -11.10
CA LYS A 126 16.70 5.81 -11.76
C LYS A 126 18.22 6.02 -11.71
N GLU A 127 18.84 5.74 -10.57
CA GLU A 127 20.29 5.84 -10.40
C GLU A 127 21.03 4.89 -11.33
N ARG A 128 20.56 3.64 -11.44
CA ARG A 128 21.14 2.65 -12.37
C ARG A 128 21.04 3.10 -13.82
N LEU A 129 19.86 3.55 -14.26
CA LEU A 129 19.67 3.98 -15.65
C LEU A 129 20.50 5.22 -16.01
N LEU A 130 20.60 6.18 -15.10
CA LEU A 130 21.43 7.37 -15.33
C LEU A 130 22.92 7.01 -15.36
N ALA A 131 23.37 6.09 -14.51
CA ALA A 131 24.74 5.59 -14.50
C ALA A 131 25.08 4.84 -15.81
N GLU A 132 24.20 3.96 -16.27
CA GLU A 132 24.32 3.24 -17.56
C GLU A 132 24.39 4.22 -18.74
N ALA A 133 23.60 5.29 -18.71
CA ALA A 133 23.62 6.36 -19.71
C ALA A 133 24.83 7.30 -19.63
N GLY A 134 25.75 7.12 -18.66
CA GLY A 134 26.87 8.03 -18.42
C GLY A 134 26.45 9.44 -18.00
N VAL A 135 25.22 9.61 -17.50
CA VAL A 135 24.66 10.91 -17.10
C VAL A 135 25.05 11.22 -15.66
N GLN A 136 25.98 12.17 -15.50
CA GLN A 136 26.38 12.66 -14.19
C GLN A 136 25.28 13.55 -13.58
N THR A 137 24.82 13.20 -12.38
CA THR A 137 23.90 14.05 -11.62
C THR A 137 24.69 14.91 -10.65
N ASN A 138 24.85 16.21 -10.95
CA ASN A 138 25.44 17.15 -9.99
C ASN A 138 24.56 17.21 -8.73
N GLY A 139 25.17 17.09 -7.54
CA GLY A 139 24.48 16.96 -6.24
C GLY A 139 23.45 18.03 -5.90
N ASN A 140 23.41 19.15 -6.63
CA ASN A 140 22.47 20.26 -6.43
C ASN A 140 21.15 20.15 -7.22
N LYS A 141 21.04 19.29 -8.25
CA LYS A 141 19.76 19.07 -8.94
C LYS A 141 19.04 17.90 -8.28
N ARG A 142 17.75 18.07 -7.95
CA ARG A 142 16.93 16.93 -7.51
C ARG A 142 16.98 15.91 -8.63
N LYS A 143 17.45 14.68 -8.36
CA LYS A 143 17.52 13.60 -9.36
C LYS A 143 16.21 13.54 -10.16
N SER A 144 15.05 13.72 -9.51
CA SER A 144 13.69 13.84 -10.10
C SER A 144 13.57 14.73 -11.36
N GLN A 145 14.40 15.75 -11.50
CA GLN A 145 14.37 16.70 -12.61
C GLN A 145 15.10 16.19 -13.87
N VAL A 146 15.96 15.18 -13.76
CA VAL A 146 16.75 14.66 -14.89
C VAL A 146 15.95 13.62 -15.68
N LEU A 147 15.47 12.57 -15.02
CA LEU A 147 14.65 11.52 -15.64
C LEU A 147 13.23 11.49 -15.03
N LYS A 148 12.20 11.73 -15.84
CA LYS A 148 10.83 11.72 -15.33
C LYS A 148 10.35 10.28 -15.10
N ILE A 149 10.22 9.88 -13.83
CA ILE A 149 9.77 8.54 -13.41
C ILE A 149 8.77 8.66 -12.25
N GLY A 150 7.75 7.78 -12.23
CA GLY A 150 6.73 7.71 -11.18
C GLY A 150 6.14 6.31 -11.07
N HIS A 151 5.37 6.03 -10.02
CA HIS A 151 4.76 4.71 -9.81
C HIS A 151 3.23 4.75 -9.76
N GLY A 152 2.60 3.65 -10.18
CA GLY A 152 1.15 3.54 -10.38
C GLY A 152 0.36 3.15 -9.13
N GLY A 153 1.03 3.04 -7.99
CA GLY A 153 0.41 2.72 -6.69
C GLY A 153 1.44 2.26 -5.67
N THR A 154 1.42 2.88 -4.49
CA THR A 154 2.34 2.52 -3.40
C THR A 154 2.12 1.09 -2.97
N LEU A 155 3.20 0.34 -2.86
CA LEU A 155 3.26 -0.92 -2.12
C LEU A 155 3.97 -0.66 -0.79
N ASP A 156 3.43 -1.23 0.29
CA ASP A 156 4.02 -1.12 1.62
C ASP A 156 5.46 -1.66 1.64
N SER A 157 6.31 -1.12 2.53
CA SER A 157 7.72 -1.50 2.61
C SER A 157 7.90 -3.01 2.85
N ALA A 158 7.10 -3.60 3.72
CA ALA A 158 7.14 -5.03 4.03
C ALA A 158 6.52 -5.93 2.95
N ALA A 159 5.77 -5.36 1.99
CA ALA A 159 5.17 -6.11 0.90
C ALA A 159 6.12 -6.27 -0.29
N THR A 160 5.89 -7.28 -1.11
CA THR A 160 6.65 -7.58 -2.33
C THR A 160 5.77 -7.58 -3.59
N GLY A 161 6.40 -7.67 -4.76
CA GLY A 161 5.70 -7.96 -6.01
C GLY A 161 5.65 -6.79 -6.98
N VAL A 162 4.63 -6.78 -7.83
CA VAL A 162 4.51 -5.87 -8.98
C VAL A 162 4.46 -4.42 -8.52
N LEU A 163 5.36 -3.58 -9.04
CA LEU A 163 5.31 -2.12 -8.95
C LEU A 163 5.28 -1.54 -10.36
N VAL A 164 4.14 -1.00 -10.77
CA VAL A 164 3.99 -0.35 -12.08
C VAL A 164 4.72 0.98 -12.08
N VAL A 165 5.58 1.19 -13.06
CA VAL A 165 6.42 2.35 -13.24
C VAL A 165 6.07 3.05 -14.55
N GLY A 166 5.93 4.36 -14.48
CA GLY A 166 5.79 5.22 -15.66
C GLY A 166 7.07 6.01 -15.87
N ILE A 167 7.58 6.00 -17.10
CA ILE A 167 8.75 6.77 -17.53
C ILE A 167 8.34 7.77 -18.62
N GLY A 168 8.97 8.94 -18.63
CA GLY A 168 8.70 9.97 -19.64
C GLY A 168 7.22 10.42 -19.66
N LYS A 169 6.59 10.42 -20.84
CA LYS A 169 5.17 10.77 -20.99
C LYS A 169 4.24 9.70 -20.39
N GLY A 170 4.71 8.46 -20.23
CA GLY A 170 3.98 7.37 -19.58
C GLY A 170 3.58 7.66 -18.12
N THR A 171 4.28 8.58 -17.44
CA THR A 171 3.86 9.07 -16.11
C THR A 171 2.44 9.64 -16.08
N LYS A 172 1.89 10.08 -17.21
CA LYS A 172 0.51 10.57 -17.32
C LYS A 172 -0.53 9.44 -17.18
N LEU A 173 -0.17 8.21 -17.56
CA LEU A 173 -1.04 7.03 -17.53
C LEU A 173 -1.17 6.42 -16.12
N LEU A 174 -0.33 6.85 -15.17
CA LEU A 174 -0.31 6.30 -13.80
C LEU A 174 -1.62 6.52 -13.04
N LYS A 175 -2.40 7.56 -13.38
CA LYS A 175 -3.73 7.79 -12.78
C LYS A 175 -4.70 6.65 -13.11
N THR A 176 -4.70 6.17 -14.34
CA THR A 176 -5.54 5.04 -14.79
C THR A 176 -5.12 3.76 -14.08
N ILE A 177 -3.80 3.53 -13.97
CA ILE A 177 -3.25 2.38 -13.25
C ILE A 177 -3.62 2.39 -11.76
N LEU A 178 -3.62 3.56 -11.10
CA LEU A 178 -4.02 3.69 -9.69
C LEU A 178 -5.45 3.19 -9.46
N ALA A 179 -6.37 3.50 -10.38
CA ALA A 179 -7.77 3.10 -10.33
C ALA A 179 -8.00 1.63 -10.71
N GLY A 180 -7.12 1.04 -11.53
CA GLY A 180 -7.23 -0.34 -12.01
C GLY A 180 -7.18 -1.42 -10.91
N SER A 181 -7.56 -2.65 -11.28
CA SER A 181 -7.56 -3.79 -10.36
C SER A 181 -6.16 -4.22 -9.94
N LYS A 182 -6.08 -4.89 -8.80
CA LYS A 182 -4.85 -5.42 -8.20
C LYS A 182 -5.13 -6.81 -7.67
N LYS A 183 -4.19 -7.73 -7.82
CA LYS A 183 -4.24 -9.06 -7.18
C LYS A 183 -3.16 -9.19 -6.14
N TYR A 184 -3.50 -9.84 -5.04
CA TYR A 184 -2.62 -10.07 -3.92
C TYR A 184 -2.74 -11.51 -3.44
N THR A 185 -1.61 -12.06 -3.01
CA THR A 185 -1.57 -13.18 -2.07
C THR A 185 -1.16 -12.62 -0.72
N ALA A 186 -1.96 -12.89 0.30
CA ALA A 186 -1.81 -12.32 1.63
C ALA A 186 -1.78 -13.42 2.68
N ILE A 187 -0.78 -13.39 3.56
CA ILE A 187 -0.69 -14.29 4.71
C ILE A 187 -1.11 -13.50 5.93
N GLY A 188 -2.17 -13.94 6.61
CA GLY A 188 -2.64 -13.39 7.87
C GLY A 188 -2.19 -14.25 9.06
N LEU A 189 -2.01 -13.61 10.21
CA LEU A 189 -1.70 -14.22 11.50
C LEU A 189 -2.87 -13.98 12.45
N LEU A 190 -3.55 -15.05 12.88
CA LEU A 190 -4.60 -15.03 13.89
C LEU A 190 -3.99 -14.87 15.29
N GLY A 191 -4.79 -14.32 16.20
CA GLY A 191 -4.49 -14.17 17.61
C GLY A 191 -3.54 -13.02 17.96
N LYS A 192 -3.09 -12.23 16.97
CA LYS A 192 -2.26 -11.04 17.20
C LYS A 192 -2.70 -9.86 16.34
N ALA A 193 -3.01 -8.73 16.96
CA ALA A 193 -3.17 -7.44 16.29
C ALA A 193 -2.00 -6.50 16.60
N THR A 194 -1.70 -5.64 15.64
CA THR A 194 -0.63 -4.64 15.73
C THR A 194 -1.12 -3.25 15.36
N ASP A 195 -0.42 -2.21 15.82
CA ASP A 195 -0.75 -0.80 15.50
C ASP A 195 -0.65 -0.46 14.00
N THR A 196 0.21 -1.14 13.24
CA THR A 196 0.34 -0.98 11.78
C THR A 196 -0.57 -1.90 10.96
N LEU A 197 -1.30 -2.80 11.63
CA LEU A 197 -2.07 -3.92 11.04
C LEU A 197 -1.21 -4.90 10.22
N ASP A 198 0.10 -4.90 10.43
CA ASP A 198 1.05 -5.85 9.84
C ASP A 198 2.16 -6.25 10.81
N ALA A 199 2.99 -7.21 10.41
CA ALA A 199 4.08 -7.74 11.21
C ALA A 199 5.20 -6.73 11.57
N THR A 200 5.16 -5.50 11.05
CA THR A 200 6.17 -4.47 11.38
C THR A 200 5.77 -3.61 12.58
N GLY A 201 4.52 -3.70 13.01
CA GLY A 201 3.98 -2.92 14.12
C GLY A 201 4.26 -3.52 15.49
N LYS A 202 3.91 -2.77 16.53
CA LYS A 202 3.90 -3.25 17.91
C LYS A 202 2.60 -3.99 18.16
N VAL A 203 2.68 -5.12 18.89
CA VAL A 203 1.49 -5.87 19.30
C VAL A 203 0.64 -4.99 20.23
N THR A 204 -0.63 -4.84 19.89
CA THR A 204 -1.62 -4.07 20.65
C THR A 204 -2.63 -4.95 21.38
N GLU A 205 -2.83 -6.18 20.88
CA GLU A 205 -3.80 -7.13 21.42
C GLU A 205 -3.39 -8.55 21.03
N GLU A 206 -3.50 -9.48 21.97
CA GLU A 206 -3.42 -10.92 21.71
C GLU A 206 -4.72 -11.60 22.19
N LYS A 207 -5.24 -12.53 21.39
CA LYS A 207 -6.48 -13.26 21.66
C LYS A 207 -6.33 -14.74 21.30
N PRO A 208 -7.03 -15.65 21.99
CA PRO A 208 -7.12 -17.05 21.56
C PRO A 208 -7.71 -17.18 20.15
N TYR A 209 -7.27 -18.20 19.42
CA TYR A 209 -7.74 -18.51 18.08
C TYR A 209 -8.08 -19.99 17.89
N ASP A 210 -7.95 -20.82 18.92
CA ASP A 210 -8.17 -22.27 18.87
C ASP A 210 -9.59 -22.65 18.44
N GLN A 211 -10.55 -21.75 18.68
CA GLN A 211 -11.95 -21.89 18.27
C GLN A 211 -12.18 -21.63 16.77
N VAL A 212 -11.23 -21.02 16.07
CA VAL A 212 -11.41 -20.60 14.66
C VAL A 212 -11.22 -21.80 13.75
N THR A 213 -12.25 -22.17 12.99
CA THR A 213 -12.16 -23.23 11.99
C THR A 213 -11.99 -22.69 10.57
N LYS A 214 -11.53 -23.56 9.65
CA LYS A 214 -11.46 -23.25 8.22
C LYS A 214 -12.82 -22.78 7.68
N ARG A 215 -13.90 -23.46 8.11
CA ARG A 215 -15.27 -23.17 7.68
C ARG A 215 -15.73 -21.80 8.15
N ASP A 216 -15.37 -21.40 9.37
CA ASP A 216 -15.71 -20.07 9.90
C ASP A 216 -15.04 -18.98 9.06
N LEU A 217 -13.76 -19.16 8.75
CA LEU A 217 -13.02 -18.24 7.89
C LEU A 217 -13.67 -18.14 6.50
N GLU A 218 -13.95 -19.27 5.84
CA GLU A 218 -14.62 -19.28 4.53
C GLU A 218 -15.98 -18.58 4.54
N ASN A 219 -16.78 -18.76 5.59
CA ASN A 219 -18.05 -18.05 5.77
C ASN A 219 -17.84 -16.54 5.93
N VAL A 220 -16.86 -16.13 6.72
CA VAL A 220 -16.54 -14.72 6.95
C VAL A 220 -16.07 -14.03 5.67
N LEU A 221 -15.28 -14.71 4.81
CA LEU A 221 -14.81 -14.13 3.54
C LEU A 221 -15.95 -13.68 2.62
N GLN A 222 -17.11 -14.32 2.68
CA GLN A 222 -18.28 -13.94 1.87
C GLN A 222 -18.75 -12.51 2.17
N LYS A 223 -18.60 -12.04 3.42
CA LYS A 223 -18.96 -10.67 3.84
C LYS A 223 -18.04 -9.59 3.25
N PHE A 224 -16.83 -9.98 2.85
CA PHE A 224 -15.79 -9.08 2.35
C PHE A 224 -15.64 -9.11 0.82
N THR A 225 -16.57 -9.77 0.11
CA THR A 225 -16.60 -9.83 -1.35
C THR A 225 -17.66 -8.87 -1.91
N GLY A 226 -17.36 -8.20 -3.04
CA GLY A 226 -18.26 -7.22 -3.66
C GLY A 226 -17.98 -5.78 -3.22
N ASP A 227 -19.03 -4.97 -3.12
CA ASP A 227 -18.95 -3.58 -2.68
C ASP A 227 -19.02 -3.51 -1.15
N ILE A 228 -17.95 -3.03 -0.52
CA ILE A 228 -17.86 -2.94 0.93
C ILE A 228 -17.35 -1.57 1.37
N MET A 229 -17.62 -1.23 2.63
CA MET A 229 -17.07 -0.05 3.30
C MET A 229 -15.82 -0.44 4.08
N GLN A 230 -14.71 0.26 3.84
CA GLN A 230 -13.45 -0.02 4.52
C GLN A 230 -12.87 1.23 5.17
N VAL A 231 -12.47 1.11 6.43
CA VAL A 231 -11.67 2.12 7.13
C VAL A 231 -10.20 1.96 6.74
N PRO A 232 -9.57 2.99 6.14
CA PRO A 232 -8.13 2.96 5.85
C PRO A 232 -7.28 2.84 7.11
N PRO A 233 -6.13 2.14 7.06
CA PRO A 233 -5.21 2.11 8.19
C PRO A 233 -4.58 3.48 8.44
N LEU A 234 -4.26 3.78 9.70
CA LEU A 234 -3.55 4.99 10.11
C LEU A 234 -2.18 5.09 9.41
N TYR A 235 -1.45 3.98 9.33
CA TYR A 235 -0.21 3.86 8.58
C TYR A 235 -0.49 3.71 7.07
N SER A 236 -0.94 4.79 6.43
CA SER A 236 -1.23 4.84 5.00
C SER A 236 -0.61 6.06 4.30
N ALA A 237 -0.67 6.05 2.96
CA ALA A 237 -0.23 7.15 2.12
C ALA A 237 -1.29 8.27 1.97
N LEU A 238 -2.45 8.14 2.62
CA LEU A 238 -3.48 9.19 2.62
C LEU A 238 -2.96 10.44 3.31
N LYS A 239 -3.54 11.59 2.96
CA LYS A 239 -3.13 12.87 3.49
C LYS A 239 -4.16 13.50 4.43
N LYS A 240 -3.66 14.21 5.43
CA LYS A 240 -4.39 15.17 6.27
C LYS A 240 -3.55 16.46 6.24
N ASP A 241 -4.20 17.56 5.85
CA ASP A 241 -3.58 18.89 5.78
C ASP A 241 -2.25 18.93 4.97
N GLY A 242 -2.21 18.18 3.87
CA GLY A 242 -1.05 18.12 2.96
C GLY A 242 0.03 17.10 3.34
N GLU A 243 0.05 16.62 4.58
CA GLU A 243 0.99 15.61 5.10
C GLU A 243 0.40 14.20 5.10
N ARG A 244 1.24 13.16 4.99
CA ARG A 244 0.78 11.76 4.98
C ARG A 244 0.45 11.30 6.40
N LEU A 245 -0.64 10.54 6.57
CA LEU A 245 -1.02 9.96 7.87
C LEU A 245 0.12 9.16 8.49
N SER A 246 0.79 8.32 7.69
CA SER A 246 1.96 7.56 8.14
C SER A 246 3.14 8.43 8.61
N THR A 247 3.29 9.66 8.11
CA THR A 247 4.33 10.60 8.59
C THR A 247 3.94 11.17 9.94
N LEU A 248 2.69 11.61 10.09
CA LEU A 248 2.15 12.18 11.33
C LEU A 248 2.20 11.17 12.48
N VAL A 249 1.73 9.93 12.24
CA VAL A 249 1.76 8.86 13.25
C VAL A 249 3.20 8.53 13.69
N LYS A 250 4.15 8.50 12.76
CA LYS A 250 5.57 8.26 13.10
C LYS A 250 6.21 9.36 13.94
N ARG A 251 5.65 10.58 13.91
CA ARG A 251 6.07 11.69 14.78
C ARG A 251 5.41 11.64 16.16
N GLY A 252 4.52 10.66 16.41
CA GLY A 252 3.78 10.54 17.65
C GLY A 252 2.58 11.49 17.73
N GLU A 253 2.17 12.10 16.62
CA GLU A 253 1.01 12.99 16.59
C GLU A 253 -0.28 12.18 16.68
N ALA A 254 -1.27 12.69 17.41
CA ALA A 254 -2.60 12.08 17.48
C ALA A 254 -3.30 12.24 16.13
N VAL A 255 -3.46 11.13 15.42
CA VAL A 255 -4.09 11.08 14.10
C VAL A 255 -5.35 10.23 14.16
N GLU A 256 -6.48 10.85 13.86
CA GLU A 256 -7.74 10.13 13.71
C GLU A 256 -7.78 9.36 12.40
N ALA A 257 -8.43 8.19 12.44
CA ALA A 257 -8.69 7.41 11.25
C ALA A 257 -9.57 8.19 10.27
N LYS A 258 -9.28 8.06 8.98
CA LYS A 258 -10.18 8.58 7.94
C LYS A 258 -11.49 7.76 7.98
N PRO A 259 -12.63 8.36 7.63
CA PRO A 259 -13.90 7.65 7.60
C PRO A 259 -13.86 6.47 6.64
N ALA A 260 -14.75 5.50 6.88
CA ALA A 260 -14.92 4.37 5.98
C ALA A 260 -15.28 4.86 4.56
N ARG A 261 -14.75 4.19 3.55
CA ARG A 261 -14.96 4.54 2.14
C ARG A 261 -15.34 3.31 1.32
N PRO A 262 -16.09 3.48 0.23
CA PRO A 262 -16.44 2.37 -0.65
C PRO A 262 -15.20 1.82 -1.34
N VAL A 263 -15.08 0.50 -1.37
CA VAL A 263 -14.07 -0.24 -2.11
C VAL A 263 -14.72 -1.47 -2.74
N ARG A 264 -14.14 -1.95 -3.86
CA ARG A 264 -14.60 -3.14 -4.56
C ARG A 264 -13.63 -4.29 -4.35
N VAL A 265 -14.15 -5.45 -3.95
CA VAL A 265 -13.44 -6.74 -3.95
C VAL A 265 -14.08 -7.60 -5.04
N TYR A 266 -13.31 -7.91 -6.08
CA TYR A 266 -13.78 -8.69 -7.22
C TYR A 266 -13.77 -10.19 -6.92
N SER A 267 -12.75 -10.67 -6.22
CA SER A 267 -12.68 -12.04 -5.72
C SER A 267 -11.86 -12.11 -4.43
N LEU A 268 -12.23 -13.05 -3.57
CA LEU A 268 -11.59 -13.31 -2.30
C LEU A 268 -11.72 -14.80 -1.98
N SER A 269 -10.61 -15.51 -1.86
CA SER A 269 -10.60 -16.96 -1.61
C SER A 269 -9.54 -17.37 -0.59
N LEU A 270 -9.87 -18.39 0.20
CA LEU A 270 -8.95 -19.04 1.11
C LEU A 270 -8.13 -20.08 0.36
N GLN A 271 -6.82 -19.93 0.34
CA GLN A 271 -5.89 -20.88 -0.28
C GLN A 271 -5.38 -21.91 0.73
N GLN A 272 -5.03 -21.46 1.93
CA GLN A 272 -4.45 -22.31 2.96
C GLN A 272 -4.93 -21.86 4.34
N PHE A 273 -5.19 -22.84 5.21
CA PHE A 273 -5.54 -22.60 6.61
C PHE A 273 -4.72 -23.54 7.49
N GLN A 274 -3.69 -22.98 8.13
CA GLN A 274 -2.78 -23.68 9.03
C GLN A 274 -2.55 -22.77 10.24
N PRO A 275 -3.53 -22.70 11.18
CA PRO A 275 -3.49 -21.78 12.31
C PRO A 275 -2.15 -21.83 13.07
N PRO A 276 -1.61 -20.66 13.48
CA PRO A 276 -2.27 -19.36 13.43
C PRO A 276 -2.26 -18.68 12.05
N LEU A 277 -1.70 -19.30 11.01
CA LEU A 277 -1.59 -18.70 9.67
C LEU A 277 -2.75 -19.08 8.74
N PHE A 278 -3.12 -18.14 7.89
CA PHE A 278 -4.00 -18.39 6.75
C PHE A 278 -3.56 -17.58 5.53
N THR A 279 -3.79 -18.13 4.34
CA THR A 279 -3.39 -17.52 3.07
C THR A 279 -4.62 -17.19 2.24
N LEU A 280 -4.75 -15.94 1.82
CA LEU A 280 -5.83 -15.45 0.98
C LEU A 280 -5.29 -15.04 -0.38
N ASP A 281 -6.08 -15.30 -1.43
CA ASP A 281 -5.96 -14.57 -2.69
C ASP A 281 -7.08 -13.53 -2.78
N VAL A 282 -6.70 -12.33 -3.20
CA VAL A 282 -7.61 -11.16 -3.25
C VAL A 282 -7.43 -10.44 -4.56
N GLU A 283 -8.51 -10.26 -5.33
CA GLU A 283 -8.59 -9.30 -6.43
C GLU A 283 -9.46 -8.11 -6.02
N CYS A 284 -8.92 -6.90 -6.08
CA CYS A 284 -9.62 -5.70 -5.59
C CYS A 284 -9.35 -4.46 -6.44
N GLY A 285 -10.17 -3.43 -6.26
CA GLY A 285 -10.07 -2.15 -6.94
C GLY A 285 -9.02 -1.20 -6.36
N GLY A 286 -8.97 0.03 -6.89
CA GLY A 286 -8.19 1.12 -6.30
C GLY A 286 -8.62 1.45 -4.87
N GLY A 287 -7.66 1.75 -4.00
CA GLY A 287 -7.92 2.23 -2.65
C GLY A 287 -8.26 1.15 -1.60
N PHE A 288 -8.25 -0.14 -1.96
CA PHE A 288 -8.38 -1.24 -1.03
C PHE A 288 -7.11 -1.47 -0.21
N TYR A 289 -7.25 -1.75 1.08
CA TYR A 289 -6.17 -2.12 2.00
C TYR A 289 -6.33 -3.56 2.48
N VAL A 290 -5.40 -4.42 2.08
CA VAL A 290 -5.36 -5.83 2.52
C VAL A 290 -5.09 -5.94 4.03
N ARG A 291 -4.30 -5.01 4.59
CA ARG A 291 -4.06 -4.92 6.05
C ARG A 291 -5.37 -4.73 6.84
N SER A 292 -6.23 -3.81 6.40
CA SER A 292 -7.54 -3.62 7.02
C SER A 292 -8.41 -4.86 6.87
N LEU A 293 -8.44 -5.49 5.68
CA LEU A 293 -9.17 -6.75 5.46
C LEU A 293 -8.77 -7.82 6.48
N VAL A 294 -7.46 -8.08 6.65
CA VAL A 294 -6.98 -9.10 7.59
C VAL A 294 -7.39 -8.77 9.03
N SER A 295 -7.26 -7.51 9.44
CA SER A 295 -7.69 -7.07 10.78
C SER A 295 -9.20 -7.26 11.00
N ASP A 296 -10.01 -6.89 10.02
CA ASP A 296 -11.47 -6.97 10.11
C ASP A 296 -11.97 -8.42 10.08
N ILE A 297 -11.31 -9.31 9.33
CA ILE A 297 -11.56 -10.77 9.39
C ILE A 297 -11.31 -11.29 10.81
N GLY A 298 -10.22 -10.88 11.46
CA GLY A 298 -9.93 -11.29 12.84
C GLY A 298 -11.04 -10.90 13.82
N LYS A 299 -11.61 -9.70 13.67
CA LYS A 299 -12.73 -9.21 14.50
C LYS A 299 -14.01 -10.02 14.24
N GLU A 300 -14.33 -10.28 12.98
CA GLU A 300 -15.50 -11.09 12.59
C GLU A 300 -15.42 -12.53 13.14
N LEU A 301 -14.21 -13.07 13.26
CA LEU A 301 -13.95 -14.39 13.85
C LEU A 301 -13.87 -14.38 15.38
N SER A 302 -14.24 -13.26 16.03
CA SER A 302 -14.17 -13.09 17.49
C SER A 302 -12.75 -13.32 18.07
N THR A 303 -11.72 -13.02 17.29
CA THR A 303 -10.31 -13.02 17.71
C THR A 303 -9.67 -11.67 17.32
N CYS A 304 -8.38 -11.66 17.02
CA CYS A 304 -7.71 -10.57 16.32
C CYS A 304 -6.77 -11.14 15.25
N ALA A 305 -6.36 -10.30 14.30
CA ALA A 305 -5.41 -10.72 13.26
C ALA A 305 -4.58 -9.55 12.73
N SER A 306 -3.42 -9.88 12.19
CA SER A 306 -2.51 -8.94 11.53
C SER A 306 -1.92 -9.57 10.28
N MET A 307 -1.55 -8.73 9.31
CA MET A 307 -0.96 -9.20 8.06
C MET A 307 0.52 -9.59 8.28
N GLN A 308 0.85 -10.86 8.05
CA GLN A 308 2.20 -11.38 8.16
C GLN A 308 3.03 -11.10 6.90
N GLU A 309 2.48 -11.44 5.73
CA GLU A 309 3.14 -11.24 4.44
C GLU A 309 2.15 -10.77 3.37
N LEU A 310 2.64 -10.02 2.39
CA LEU A 310 1.84 -9.53 1.28
C LEU A 310 2.65 -9.48 0.00
N THR A 311 2.15 -10.17 -1.02
CA THR A 311 2.72 -10.15 -2.38
C THR A 311 1.67 -9.63 -3.34
N ARG A 312 1.94 -8.51 -4.03
CA ARG A 312 1.08 -8.06 -5.14
C ARG A 312 1.47 -8.82 -6.41
N THR A 313 0.65 -9.79 -6.77
CA THR A 313 0.85 -10.66 -7.94
C THR A 313 0.41 -10.00 -9.24
N LYS A 314 -0.49 -8.99 -9.19
CA LYS A 314 -0.93 -8.25 -10.37
C LYS A 314 -1.27 -6.79 -10.06
N HIS A 315 -1.05 -5.90 -11.03
CA HIS A 315 -1.56 -4.52 -11.01
C HIS A 315 -1.93 -4.06 -12.42
N GLY A 316 -3.23 -3.86 -12.66
CA GLY A 316 -3.74 -3.59 -13.99
C GLY A 316 -3.48 -4.81 -14.88
N PRO A 317 -2.98 -4.65 -16.11
CA PRO A 317 -2.65 -5.79 -16.96
C PRO A 317 -1.35 -6.51 -16.54
N PHE A 318 -0.52 -5.92 -15.68
CA PHE A 318 0.82 -6.42 -15.40
C PHE A 318 0.85 -7.43 -14.26
N THR A 319 1.36 -8.62 -14.55
CA THR A 319 1.55 -9.75 -13.62
C THR A 319 2.99 -9.83 -13.10
N LEU A 320 3.18 -10.47 -11.95
CA LEU A 320 4.48 -10.67 -11.33
C LEU A 320 5.39 -11.57 -12.18
N GLU A 321 4.79 -12.61 -12.75
CA GLU A 321 5.50 -13.68 -13.44
C GLU A 321 5.98 -13.25 -14.83
N GLU A 322 5.18 -12.48 -15.57
CA GLU A 322 5.46 -12.18 -16.97
C GLU A 322 6.07 -10.79 -17.18
N HIS A 323 5.73 -9.81 -16.32
CA HIS A 323 6.00 -8.39 -16.62
C HIS A 323 7.00 -7.73 -15.66
N ALA A 324 7.13 -8.23 -14.43
CA ALA A 324 7.91 -7.54 -13.40
C ALA A 324 9.41 -7.78 -13.59
N LEU A 325 10.12 -6.74 -14.05
CA LEU A 325 11.59 -6.79 -14.14
C LEU A 325 12.24 -6.80 -12.76
N HIS A 326 13.10 -7.80 -12.53
CA HIS A 326 13.98 -7.86 -11.37
C HIS A 326 15.19 -6.93 -11.53
N GLU A 327 15.84 -6.62 -10.41
CA GLU A 327 16.87 -5.59 -10.31
C GLU A 327 18.09 -5.83 -11.22
N ASP A 328 18.44 -7.10 -11.47
CA ASP A 328 19.48 -7.54 -12.40
C ASP A 328 19.16 -7.18 -13.86
N LYS A 329 17.88 -7.00 -14.21
CA LYS A 329 17.41 -6.64 -15.55
C LYS A 329 17.06 -5.16 -15.71
N TRP A 330 17.42 -4.30 -14.76
CA TRP A 330 17.15 -2.87 -14.85
C TRP A 330 18.17 -2.15 -15.75
N THR A 331 18.18 -2.52 -17.04
CA THR A 331 18.97 -1.85 -18.08
C THR A 331 18.08 -1.06 -19.03
N ILE A 332 18.65 -0.07 -19.73
CA ILE A 332 17.92 0.75 -20.71
C ILE A 332 17.27 -0.14 -21.79
N ASP A 333 17.97 -1.18 -22.23
CA ASP A 333 17.52 -2.07 -23.30
C ASP A 333 16.42 -3.04 -22.85
N GLU A 334 16.52 -3.60 -21.65
CA GLU A 334 15.46 -4.44 -21.08
C GLU A 334 14.20 -3.64 -20.80
N ILE A 335 14.33 -2.42 -20.29
CA ILE A 335 13.17 -1.53 -20.07
C ILE A 335 12.54 -1.14 -21.41
N ALA A 336 13.32 -0.87 -22.45
CA ALA A 336 12.78 -0.59 -23.79
C ALA A 336 11.91 -1.76 -24.30
N ARG A 337 12.41 -3.00 -24.20
CA ARG A 337 11.64 -4.20 -24.56
C ARG A 337 10.40 -4.39 -23.68
N SER A 338 10.54 -4.20 -22.37
CA SER A 338 9.42 -4.29 -21.44
C SER A 338 8.34 -3.25 -21.73
N LEU A 339 8.72 -2.02 -22.13
CA LEU A 339 7.77 -0.99 -22.54
C LEU A 339 6.98 -1.40 -23.78
N GLU A 340 7.63 -1.93 -24.81
CA GLU A 340 6.93 -2.41 -26.02
C GLU A 340 5.89 -3.48 -25.68
N HIS A 341 6.30 -4.47 -24.88
CA HIS A 341 5.40 -5.54 -24.43
C HIS A 341 4.26 -5.01 -23.56
N CYS A 342 4.58 -4.26 -22.49
CA CYS A 342 3.60 -3.76 -21.54
C CYS A 342 2.60 -2.78 -22.17
N MET A 343 3.04 -1.92 -23.08
CA MET A 343 2.17 -0.95 -23.74
C MET A 343 1.17 -1.61 -24.69
N SER A 344 1.50 -2.77 -25.26
CA SER A 344 0.58 -3.54 -26.12
C SER A 344 -0.65 -4.10 -25.37
N LEU A 345 -0.57 -4.20 -24.05
CA LEU A 345 -1.61 -4.77 -23.18
C LEU A 345 -2.63 -3.74 -22.70
N LEU A 346 -2.34 -2.45 -22.89
CA LEU A 346 -3.26 -1.40 -22.51
C LEU A 346 -4.34 -1.29 -23.59
N PRO A 347 -5.63 -1.18 -23.21
CA PRO A 347 -6.68 -0.97 -24.20
C PRO A 347 -6.36 0.30 -25.00
N GLY A 348 -6.33 0.19 -26.32
CA GLY A 348 -6.20 1.34 -27.19
C GLY A 348 -7.33 2.33 -26.89
N GLU A 349 -7.01 3.62 -26.79
CA GLU A 349 -8.04 4.67 -26.70
C GLU A 349 -9.09 4.40 -27.80
N PRO A 350 -10.39 4.26 -27.46
CA PRO A 350 -11.40 4.20 -28.50
C PRO A 350 -11.33 5.52 -29.26
N SER A 351 -10.88 5.46 -30.52
CA SER A 351 -10.96 6.59 -31.44
C SER A 351 -12.39 7.09 -31.44
N HIS A 352 -12.63 8.32 -30.98
CA HIS A 352 -13.91 9.00 -31.15
C HIS A 352 -14.20 9.11 -32.65
N LYS A 353 -14.80 8.07 -33.25
CA LYS A 353 -15.56 8.23 -34.49
C LYS A 353 -16.78 9.05 -34.11
N LYS A 354 -16.80 10.31 -34.56
CA LYS A 354 -17.98 11.18 -34.52
C LYS A 354 -19.17 10.38 -35.05
N PHE A 355 -20.11 10.03 -34.18
CA PHE A 355 -21.44 9.64 -34.62
C PHE A 355 -22.05 10.88 -35.26
N LYS A 356 -22.31 10.79 -36.56
CA LYS A 356 -23.01 11.80 -37.34
C LYS A 356 -24.46 11.73 -36.88
N THR A 357 -24.92 12.72 -36.13
CA THR A 357 -26.33 12.85 -35.74
C THR A 357 -27.11 13.17 -37.00
N GLU A 358 -27.94 12.22 -37.45
CA GLU A 358 -28.99 12.48 -38.43
C GLU A 358 -30.14 13.20 -37.71
N HIS A 359 -30.58 14.32 -38.30
CA HIS A 359 -31.73 15.10 -37.85
C HIS A 359 -33.03 14.31 -38.08
N PRO A 360 -34.00 14.31 -37.15
CA PRO A 360 -35.37 13.96 -37.48
C PRO A 360 -36.09 15.18 -38.08
N GLU A 361 -36.70 14.98 -39.25
CA GLU A 361 -37.62 15.92 -39.87
C GLU A 361 -38.85 16.18 -38.97
N GLU A 362 -39.23 17.45 -38.86
CA GLU A 362 -40.48 17.91 -38.28
C GLU A 362 -41.67 17.53 -39.18
N THR A 363 -42.60 16.73 -38.65
CA THR A 363 -43.97 16.68 -39.17
C THR A 363 -44.87 17.55 -38.31
N ALA A 364 -45.29 18.67 -38.90
CA ALA A 364 -46.31 19.57 -38.39
C ALA A 364 -47.66 18.85 -38.27
N VAL A 365 -48.34 19.01 -37.13
CA VAL A 365 -49.76 18.68 -36.97
C VAL A 365 -50.50 20.00 -36.84
N SER A 366 -51.23 20.37 -37.89
CA SER A 366 -52.17 21.48 -37.92
C SER A 366 -53.45 21.08 -37.19
N CYS A 367 -53.87 21.91 -36.23
CA CYS A 367 -55.19 21.89 -35.63
C CYS A 367 -56.19 22.54 -36.61
N GLU A 368 -57.30 21.87 -36.91
CA GLU A 368 -58.48 22.50 -37.51
C GLU A 368 -59.62 22.50 -36.48
N ASP A 369 -60.19 23.69 -36.30
CA ASP A 369 -61.42 23.96 -35.55
C ASP A 369 -62.66 23.45 -36.30
N LYS A 370 -63.54 22.73 -35.60
CA LYS A 370 -65.00 22.97 -35.56
C LYS A 370 -65.72 22.09 -34.55
#